data_AF-A0A399ZLX7-F1
#
_entry.id   AF-A0A399ZLX7-F1
#
_cell.length_a   1.000
_cell.length_b   1.000
_cell.length_c   1.000
_cell.angle_alpha   90.00
_cell.angle_beta   90.00
_cell.angle_gamma   90.00
#
_symmetry.space_group_name_H-M   'P 1'
#
loop_
_entity.id
_entity.type
_entity.pdbx_description
1 polymer ?
#
loop_
_entity_poly.entity_id
_entity_poly.type
_entity_poly.pdbx_seq_one_letter_code
_entity_poly.pdbx_strand_id
1 'polypeptide(L)'
;MKKIYTDQDIEELFRNGVKSLQVGDDVVLTDLAFEKARKLGMLASDAPPAAPVRPYLSDVKTVHSQGRADSVSSALSQSGQPLIPSPSPHGEKGALLEKRIREKVAAKLGNQVDSSLLDTIIKRTLKLVRTK
;
A
#
# COMPACT_ATOMS: atom_id res chain seq x y z
N MET A 1 7.47 12.39 36.17
CA MET A 1 6.36 13.35 36.05
C MET A 1 5.93 13.30 34.61
N LYS A 2 4.70 12.88 34.31
CA LYS A 2 4.25 12.78 32.91
C LYS A 2 4.02 14.17 32.32
N LYS A 3 4.49 14.40 31.10
CA LYS A 3 4.26 15.63 30.34
C LYS A 3 2.97 15.52 29.56
N ILE A 4 2.08 16.49 29.78
CA ILE A 4 0.82 16.59 29.04
C ILE A 4 0.99 17.66 27.96
N TYR A 5 0.78 17.29 26.71
CA TYR A 5 0.79 18.21 25.58
C TYR A 5 -0.63 18.54 25.15
N THR A 6 -0.89 19.83 24.98
CA THR A 6 -2.13 20.36 24.43
C THR A 6 -1.92 20.80 22.97
N ASP A 7 -3.01 21.19 22.31
CA ASP A 7 -3.00 21.70 20.94
C ASP A 7 -2.00 22.84 20.72
N GLN A 8 -1.89 23.75 21.70
CA GLN A 8 -0.99 24.90 21.63
C GLN A 8 0.48 24.47 21.73
N ASP A 9 0.79 23.52 22.61
CA ASP A 9 2.16 23.01 22.75
C ASP A 9 2.63 22.35 21.46
N ILE A 10 1.77 21.57 20.79
CA ILE A 10 2.10 20.93 19.51
C ILE A 10 2.37 21.97 18.41
N GLU A 11 1.55 23.01 18.35
CA GLU A 11 1.73 24.09 17.37
C GLU A 11 3.02 24.89 17.63
N GLU A 12 3.33 25.15 18.90
CA GLU A 12 4.57 25.81 19.29
C GLU A 12 5.80 24.95 18.96
N LEU A 13 5.76 23.65 19.24
CA LEU A 13 6.83 22.72 18.87
C LEU A 13 7.07 22.74 17.34
N PHE A 14 5.99 22.75 16.55
CA PHE A 14 6.09 22.85 15.10
C PHE A 14 6.69 24.18 14.64
N ARG A 15 6.28 25.30 15.23
CA ARG A 15 6.85 26.65 14.95
C ARG A 15 8.33 26.73 15.28
N ASN A 16 8.75 26.07 16.36
CA ASN A 16 10.16 25.94 16.74
C ASN A 16 10.96 24.98 15.83
N GLY A 17 10.31 24.38 14.82
CA GLY A 17 10.95 23.51 13.84
C GLY A 17 10.99 22.04 14.22
N VAL A 18 10.37 21.64 15.32
CA VAL A 18 10.24 20.23 15.71
C VAL A 18 9.20 19.59 14.79
N LYS A 19 9.64 18.66 13.94
CA LYS A 19 8.78 17.97 12.95
C LYS A 19 8.43 16.54 13.34
N SER A 20 8.93 16.06 14.47
CA SER A 20 8.67 14.71 14.95
C SER A 20 8.56 14.71 16.47
N LEU A 21 7.49 14.13 16.97
CA LEU A 21 7.17 13.93 18.38
C LEU A 21 6.97 12.43 18.59
N GLN A 22 7.82 11.85 19.44
CA GLN A 22 7.72 10.45 19.84
C GLN A 22 6.78 10.34 21.05
N VAL A 23 5.69 9.59 20.88
CA VAL A 23 4.71 9.37 21.95
C VAL A 23 5.10 8.10 22.68
N GLY A 24 5.67 8.26 23.88
CA GLY A 24 5.99 7.17 24.79
C GLY A 24 5.21 7.27 26.10
N ASP A 25 5.51 6.41 27.07
CA ASP A 25 4.78 6.30 28.35
C ASP A 25 4.76 7.55 29.23
N ASP A 26 5.74 8.44 29.07
CA ASP A 26 5.84 9.70 29.83
C ASP A 26 5.08 10.87 29.18
N VAL A 27 4.55 10.67 27.96
CA VAL A 27 3.96 11.72 27.13
C VAL A 27 2.48 11.45 26.95
N VAL A 28 1.64 12.37 27.42
CA VAL A 28 0.18 12.30 27.28
C VAL A 28 -0.26 13.40 26.34
N LEU A 29 -0.95 13.05 25.26
CA LEU A 29 -1.55 14.02 24.35
C LEU A 29 -3.04 14.10 24.64
N THR A 30 -3.57 15.30 24.67
CA THR A 30 -5.03 15.47 24.59
C THR A 30 -5.53 15.12 23.19
N ASP A 31 -6.83 14.88 23.05
CA ASP A 31 -7.44 14.50 21.78
C ASP A 31 -7.16 15.53 20.67
N LEU A 32 -7.34 16.82 21.00
CA LEU A 32 -7.01 17.96 20.13
C LEU A 32 -5.52 18.00 19.76
N ALA A 33 -4.63 17.77 20.73
CA ALA A 33 -3.19 17.75 20.49
C ALA A 33 -2.78 16.62 19.53
N PHE A 34 -3.37 15.43 19.70
CA PHE A 34 -3.13 14.28 18.84
C PHE A 34 -3.59 14.54 17.40
N GLU A 35 -4.77 15.14 17.22
CA GLU A 35 -5.26 15.49 15.89
C GLU A 35 -4.38 16.56 15.22
N LYS A 36 -3.97 17.61 15.97
CA LYS A 36 -3.06 18.67 15.50
C LYS A 36 -1.71 18.07 15.10
N ALA A 37 -1.13 17.19 15.91
CA ALA A 37 0.15 16.53 15.64
C ALA A 37 0.06 15.62 14.40
N ARG A 38 -1.06 14.91 14.21
CA ARG A 38 -1.30 14.12 12.99
C ARG A 38 -1.46 14.99 11.75
N LYS A 39 -2.20 16.10 11.85
CA LYS A 39 -2.41 17.04 10.75
C LYS A 39 -1.11 17.71 10.30
N LEU A 40 -0.21 17.99 11.25
CA LEU A 40 1.12 18.54 11.01
C LEU A 40 2.17 17.48 10.63
N GLY A 41 1.81 16.19 10.64
CA GLY A 41 2.73 15.09 10.34
C GLY A 41 3.81 14.87 11.40
N MET A 42 3.62 15.37 12.62
CA MET A 42 4.59 15.28 13.70
C MET A 42 4.59 13.95 14.44
N LEU A 43 3.54 13.13 14.32
CA LEU A 43 3.46 11.88 15.07
C LEU A 43 4.42 10.83 14.48
N ALA A 44 5.48 10.48 15.22
CA ALA A 44 6.36 9.38 14.83
C ALA A 44 5.57 8.07 14.91
N SER A 45 5.40 7.39 13.78
CA SER A 45 4.81 6.05 13.76
C SER A 45 5.79 5.08 14.40
N ASP A 46 5.40 4.49 15.53
CA ASP A 46 6.03 3.30 16.09
C ASP A 46 5.80 2.13 15.12
N ALA A 47 6.67 2.02 14.13
CA ALA A 47 6.76 0.85 13.29
C ALA A 47 7.81 -0.08 13.92
N PRO A 48 7.51 -1.37 14.14
CA PRO A 48 8.50 -2.29 14.67
C PRO A 48 9.74 -2.29 13.76
N PRO A 49 10.95 -2.42 14.34
CA PRO A 49 12.18 -2.43 13.56
C PRO A 49 12.07 -3.49 12.46
N ALA A 50 12.40 -3.09 11.24
CA ALA A 50 12.35 -3.97 10.08
C ALA A 50 13.05 -5.30 10.40
N ALA A 51 12.34 -6.40 10.19
CA ALA A 51 12.90 -7.74 10.40
C ALA A 51 14.23 -7.86 9.66
N PRO A 52 15.26 -8.49 10.27
CA PRO A 52 16.59 -8.61 9.67
C PRO A 52 16.50 -9.18 8.24
N VAL A 53 17.14 -8.49 7.30
CA VAL A 53 17.31 -8.97 5.94
C VAL A 53 18.08 -10.29 6.00
N ARG A 54 17.47 -11.37 5.49
CA ARG A 54 18.17 -12.64 5.30
C ARG A 54 19.19 -12.46 4.17
N PRO A 55 20.50 -12.56 4.44
CA PRO A 55 21.50 -12.55 3.39
C PRO A 55 21.23 -13.68 2.39
N TYR A 56 21.39 -13.35 1.10
CA TYR A 56 21.09 -14.21 -0.04
C TYR A 56 21.74 -15.58 0.11
N LEU A 57 20.95 -16.64 -0.05
CA LEU A 57 21.50 -17.93 -0.42
C LEU A 57 22.07 -17.77 -1.83
N SER A 58 23.38 -17.50 -1.87
CA SER A 58 24.16 -17.42 -3.09
C SER A 58 24.21 -18.78 -3.78
N ASP A 59 23.88 -18.74 -5.07
CA ASP A 59 24.65 -19.33 -6.17
C ASP A 59 24.22 -20.68 -6.79
N VAL A 60 24.21 -20.64 -8.13
CA VAL A 60 24.15 -21.73 -9.13
C VAL A 60 22.80 -22.42 -9.39
N LYS A 61 22.12 -22.01 -10.47
CA LYS A 61 22.26 -22.68 -11.78
C LYS A 61 21.48 -21.94 -12.89
N THR A 62 22.18 -21.04 -13.56
CA THR A 62 21.94 -20.79 -14.99
C THR A 62 22.56 -21.96 -15.74
N VAL A 63 21.77 -22.83 -16.38
CA VAL A 63 22.10 -23.43 -17.69
C VAL A 63 20.92 -24.25 -18.25
N HIS A 64 20.71 -24.06 -19.56
CA HIS A 64 19.84 -24.77 -20.52
C HIS A 64 18.45 -24.19 -20.82
N SER A 65 18.47 -23.04 -21.49
CA SER A 65 17.81 -22.94 -22.79
C SER A 65 18.42 -23.96 -23.76
N GLN A 66 17.61 -24.90 -24.24
CA GLN A 66 17.77 -25.51 -25.58
C GLN A 66 16.40 -26.02 -26.02
N GLY A 67 15.90 -25.43 -27.10
CA GLY A 67 14.54 -25.68 -27.58
C GLY A 67 14.34 -27.08 -28.17
N ARG A 68 13.06 -27.44 -28.27
CA ARG A 68 12.57 -28.29 -29.34
C ARG A 68 11.19 -27.76 -29.74
N ALA A 69 11.16 -27.18 -30.93
CA ALA A 69 9.94 -26.95 -31.68
C ALA A 69 9.40 -28.32 -32.11
N ASP A 70 8.14 -28.59 -31.81
CA ASP A 70 7.34 -29.55 -32.57
C ASP A 70 5.88 -29.07 -32.51
N SER A 71 5.53 -28.30 -33.53
CA SER A 71 4.16 -27.99 -33.92
C SER A 71 3.53 -29.23 -34.54
N VAL A 72 2.43 -29.74 -34.01
CA VAL A 72 1.29 -30.20 -34.83
C VAL A 72 -0.02 -30.03 -34.07
N SER A 73 -0.93 -29.35 -34.75
CA SER A 73 -2.32 -29.11 -34.38
C SER A 73 -3.15 -30.40 -34.46
N SER A 74 -4.11 -30.59 -33.56
CA SER A 74 -5.24 -31.50 -33.77
C SER A 74 -6.45 -30.93 -33.05
N ALA A 75 -7.52 -30.79 -33.82
CA ALA A 75 -8.57 -29.80 -33.63
C ALA A 75 -9.86 -30.39 -33.07
N LEU A 76 -10.61 -29.53 -32.37
CA LEU A 76 -12.06 -29.31 -32.45
C LEU A 76 -13.01 -30.53 -32.35
N SER A 77 -13.76 -30.56 -31.25
CA SER A 77 -15.18 -30.93 -31.14
C SER A 77 -15.69 -30.43 -29.79
N GLN A 78 -16.88 -29.89 -29.57
CA GLN A 78 -17.92 -29.26 -30.36
C GLN A 78 -18.83 -28.56 -29.32
N SER A 79 -19.35 -27.40 -29.69
CA SER A 79 -20.34 -26.51 -29.06
C SER A 79 -21.32 -27.08 -28.01
N GLY A 80 -21.49 -26.34 -26.90
CA GLY A 80 -22.66 -26.46 -26.01
C GLY A 80 -22.65 -25.51 -24.81
N GLN A 81 -23.22 -24.32 -25.00
CA GLN A 81 -23.61 -23.27 -24.03
C GLN A 81 -22.58 -22.23 -23.53
N PRO A 82 -22.96 -20.94 -23.54
CA PRO A 82 -22.13 -19.84 -23.06
C PRO A 82 -22.23 -19.76 -21.54
N LEU A 83 -21.17 -20.16 -20.85
CA LEU A 83 -21.01 -19.84 -19.44
C LEU A 83 -20.56 -18.39 -19.41
N ILE A 84 -21.56 -17.51 -19.36
CA ILE A 84 -21.51 -16.23 -18.64
C ILE A 84 -20.41 -16.33 -17.58
N PRO A 85 -19.35 -15.50 -17.61
CA PRO A 85 -18.39 -15.51 -16.51
C PRO A 85 -19.18 -15.07 -15.28
N SER A 86 -19.54 -16.05 -14.44
CA SER A 86 -20.18 -15.81 -13.15
C SER A 86 -19.30 -14.80 -12.41
N PRO A 87 -19.78 -13.56 -12.16
CA PRO A 87 -19.06 -12.64 -11.31
C PRO A 87 -19.11 -13.24 -9.91
N SER A 88 -18.02 -13.90 -9.53
CA SER A 88 -17.85 -14.39 -8.17
C SER A 88 -17.77 -13.15 -7.26
N PRO A 89 -18.74 -12.93 -6.34
CA PRO A 89 -18.91 -11.64 -5.66
C PRO A 89 -17.92 -11.40 -4.51
N HIS A 90 -16.85 -12.18 -4.42
CA HIS A 90 -15.87 -12.09 -3.33
C HIS A 90 -14.60 -11.28 -3.69
N GLY A 91 -14.38 -10.97 -4.98
CA GLY A 91 -13.26 -10.13 -5.45
C GLY A 91 -13.67 -8.73 -5.95
N GLU A 92 -14.94 -8.53 -6.28
CA GLU A 92 -15.42 -7.33 -7.00
C GLU A 92 -15.28 -6.04 -6.19
N LYS A 93 -15.41 -6.09 -4.86
CA LYS A 93 -15.26 -4.91 -4.00
C LYS A 93 -13.86 -4.30 -4.06
N GLY A 94 -12.83 -5.15 -4.23
CA GLY A 94 -11.45 -4.70 -4.45
C GLY A 94 -11.33 -3.98 -5.78
N ALA A 95 -11.74 -4.65 -6.87
CA ALA A 95 -11.64 -4.12 -8.22
C ALA A 95 -12.45 -2.82 -8.43
N LEU A 96 -13.65 -2.71 -7.84
CA LEU A 96 -14.47 -1.49 -7.87
C LEU A 96 -13.79 -0.33 -7.12
N LEU A 97 -13.17 -0.62 -5.98
CA LEU A 97 -12.44 0.38 -5.19
C LEU A 97 -11.15 0.82 -5.89
N GLU A 98 -10.39 -0.12 -6.47
CA GLU A 98 -9.21 0.16 -7.30
C GLU A 98 -9.55 1.12 -8.44
N LYS A 99 -10.62 0.81 -9.18
CA LYS A 99 -11.11 1.64 -10.29
C LYS A 99 -11.49 3.05 -9.81
N ARG A 100 -12.23 3.15 -8.71
CA ARG A 100 -12.67 4.44 -8.15
C ARG A 100 -11.51 5.30 -7.68
N ILE A 101 -10.48 4.69 -7.08
CA ILE A 101 -9.25 5.39 -6.68
C ILE A 101 -8.50 5.86 -7.92
N ARG A 102 -8.34 5.00 -8.93
CA ARG A 102 -7.68 5.35 -10.19
C ARG A 102 -8.34 6.55 -10.88
N GLU A 103 -9.66 6.58 -10.99
CA GLU A 103 -10.38 7.71 -11.61
C GLU A 103 -10.18 9.01 -10.81
N LYS A 104 -10.26 8.95 -9.48
CA LYS A 104 -10.05 10.13 -8.61
C LYS A 104 -8.62 10.66 -8.70
N VAL A 105 -7.63 9.78 -8.77
CA VAL A 105 -6.22 10.18 -8.89
C VAL A 105 -5.92 10.69 -10.29
N ALA A 106 -6.43 10.04 -11.34
CA ALA A 106 -6.30 10.53 -12.72
C ALA A 106 -6.94 11.92 -12.88
N ALA A 107 -8.10 12.17 -12.27
CA ALA A 107 -8.74 13.49 -12.28
C ALA A 107 -7.96 14.55 -11.49
N LYS A 108 -7.18 14.15 -10.48
CA LYS A 108 -6.41 15.07 -9.62
C LYS A 108 -4.98 15.33 -10.12
N LEU A 109 -4.30 14.30 -10.63
CA LEU A 109 -2.89 14.35 -11.03
C LEU A 109 -2.72 14.34 -12.55
N GLY A 110 -3.75 13.98 -13.32
CA GLY A 110 -3.70 13.94 -14.78
C GLY A 110 -2.63 12.98 -15.28
N ASN A 111 -1.83 13.43 -16.24
CA ASN A 111 -0.79 12.64 -16.89
C ASN A 111 0.58 12.67 -16.17
N GLN A 112 0.62 13.18 -14.93
CA GLN A 112 1.86 13.32 -14.16
C GLN A 112 2.32 12.02 -13.49
N VAL A 113 1.55 10.94 -13.62
CA VAL A 113 1.80 9.67 -12.92
C VAL A 113 1.79 8.52 -13.91
N ASP A 114 2.80 7.67 -13.79
CA ASP A 114 2.88 6.44 -14.56
C ASP A 114 1.75 5.47 -14.17
N SER A 115 1.03 4.95 -15.16
CA SER A 115 -0.14 4.10 -14.94
C SER A 115 0.21 2.78 -14.24
N SER A 116 1.41 2.24 -14.50
CA SER A 116 1.87 0.99 -13.88
C SER A 116 2.25 1.21 -12.41
N LEU A 117 2.88 2.35 -12.12
CA LEU A 117 3.21 2.75 -10.75
C LEU A 117 1.93 2.96 -9.93
N LEU A 118 0.94 3.66 -10.50
CA LEU A 118 -0.34 3.90 -9.86
C LEU A 118 -1.02 2.58 -9.44
N ASP A 119 -1.10 1.61 -10.34
CA ASP A 119 -1.72 0.31 -10.09
C ASP A 119 -1.01 -0.45 -8.95
N THR A 120 0.32 -0.41 -8.94
CA THR A 120 1.15 -1.03 -7.90
C THR A 120 0.90 -0.40 -6.52
N ILE A 121 0.83 0.93 -6.45
CA ILE A 121 0.57 1.65 -5.19
C ILE A 121 -0.86 1.37 -4.69
N ILE A 122 -1.85 1.36 -5.57
CA ILE A 122 -3.24 1.04 -5.22
C ILE A 122 -3.32 -0.37 -4.62
N LYS A 123 -2.78 -1.38 -5.30
CA LYS A 123 -2.77 -2.77 -4.80
C LYS A 123 -2.09 -2.91 -3.45
N ARG A 124 -0.93 -2.27 -3.27
CA ARG A 124 -0.19 -2.30 -2.01
C ARG A 124 -0.97 -1.64 -0.88
N THR A 125 -1.64 -0.52 -1.15
CA THR A 125 -2.45 0.21 -0.17
C THR A 125 -3.66 -0.61 0.27
N LEU A 126 -4.37 -1.23 -0.67
CA LEU A 126 -5.52 -2.07 -0.36
C LEU A 126 -5.14 -3.31 0.46
N LYS A 127 -3.98 -3.91 0.18
CA LYS A 127 -3.45 -5.02 0.98
C LYS A 127 -3.12 -4.56 2.41
N LEU A 128 -2.50 -3.38 2.56
CA LEU A 128 -2.12 -2.83 3.86
C LEU A 128 -3.35 -2.52 4.74
N VAL A 129 -4.40 -1.93 4.16
CA VAL A 129 -5.63 -1.59 4.88
C VAL A 129 -6.42 -2.83 5.32
N ARG A 130 -6.39 -3.91 4.53
CA ARG A 130 -7.12 -5.15 4.85
C ARG A 130 -6.43 -6.01 5.92
N THR A 131 -5.16 -5.76 6.19
CA THR A 131 -4.35 -6.54 7.14
C THR A 131 -4.32 -5.88 8.53
N LYS A 132 -5.14 -4.85 8.75
CA LYS A 132 -5.22 -4.07 9.99
C LYS A 132 -6.61 -4.23 10.60
#